data_AF-A0A0R2NYP8-F1
#
_entry.id   AF-A0A0R2NYP8-F1
#
_cell.length_a   1.000
_cell.length_b   1.000
_cell.length_c   1.000
_cell.angle_alpha   90.00
_cell.angle_beta   90.00
_cell.angle_gamma   90.00
#
_symmetry.space_group_name_H-M   'P 1'
#
loop_
_entity.id
_entity.type
_entity.pdbx_description
1 polymer ?
#
loop_
_entity_poly.entity_id
_entity_poly.type
_entity_poly.pdbx_seq_one_letter_code
_entity_poly.pdbx_strand_id
1 'polypeptide(L)'
;MNVVLEIGTKNYLDDLLCIKKHLSHMETLVGCHASYTLSEPSSKFGWTFFKLEFKSNLQISISEKFSDTLLKYQLNDESQTFAKFMGDYFLSRGCNVKINPVN
;
A
#
# COMPACT_ATOMS: atom_id res chain seq x y z
N MET A 1 3.26 13.92 4.83
CA MET A 1 2.89 12.90 5.83
C MET A 1 3.34 11.58 5.25
N ASN A 2 3.96 10.69 6.02
CA ASN A 2 4.31 9.35 5.52
C ASN A 2 3.22 8.40 5.98
N VAL A 3 2.48 7.81 5.05
CA VAL A 3 1.55 6.73 5.38
C VAL A 3 2.33 5.44 5.54
N VAL A 4 2.12 4.78 6.67
CA VAL A 4 2.67 3.45 6.96
C VAL A 4 1.50 2.47 7.01
N LEU A 5 1.60 1.39 6.25
CA LEU A 5 0.61 0.32 6.20
C LEU A 5 1.21 -0.95 6.79
N GLU A 6 0.51 -1.60 7.70
CA GLU A 6 0.81 -2.97 8.10
C GLU A 6 0.12 -3.93 7.12
N ILE A 7 0.92 -4.79 6.51
CA ILE A 7 0.50 -5.82 5.57
C ILE A 7 0.53 -7.16 6.27
N GLY A 8 -0.61 -7.85 6.32
CA GLY A 8 -0.74 -9.22 6.79
C GLY A 8 -0.99 -10.18 5.63
N THR A 9 -0.20 -11.24 5.52
CA THR A 9 -0.33 -12.28 4.48
C THR A 9 -0.15 -13.69 5.05
N LYS A 10 -0.73 -14.69 4.40
CA LYS A 10 -0.45 -16.11 4.65
C LYS A 10 0.57 -16.71 3.67
N ASN A 11 0.92 -16.00 2.58
CA ASN A 11 1.85 -16.42 1.55
C ASN A 11 2.85 -15.30 1.23
N TYR A 12 3.82 -15.13 2.14
CA TYR A 12 4.71 -13.97 2.14
C TYR A 12 5.47 -13.78 0.83
N LEU A 13 6.08 -14.83 0.27
CA LEU A 13 6.93 -14.69 -0.92
C LEU A 13 6.14 -14.24 -2.15
N ASP A 14 5.00 -14.87 -2.40
CA ASP A 14 4.17 -14.57 -3.57
C ASP A 14 3.50 -13.20 -3.45
N ASP A 15 2.93 -12.89 -2.28
CA ASP A 15 2.26 -11.61 -2.05
C ASP A 15 3.27 -10.44 -2.02
N LEU A 16 4.47 -10.64 -1.48
CA LEU A 16 5.53 -9.64 -1.52
C LEU A 16 5.94 -9.34 -2.97
N LEU A 17 6.11 -10.37 -3.80
CA LEU A 17 6.43 -10.21 -5.21
C LEU A 17 5.30 -9.48 -5.94
N CYS A 18 4.03 -9.84 -5.66
CA CYS A 18 2.85 -9.17 -6.19
C CYS A 18 2.83 -7.68 -5.84
N ILE A 19 3.03 -7.35 -4.56
CA ILE A 19 3.08 -5.97 -4.07
C ILE A 19 4.20 -5.18 -4.76
N LYS A 20 5.42 -5.70 -4.79
CA LYS A 20 6.58 -5.03 -5.42
C LYS A 20 6.34 -4.75 -6.89
N LYS A 21 5.80 -5.73 -7.63
CA LYS A 21 5.47 -5.58 -9.06
C LYS A 21 4.48 -4.44 -9.28
N HIS A 22 3.38 -4.40 -8.51
CA HIS A 22 2.34 -3.39 -8.72
C HIS A 22 2.69 -2.03 -8.13
N LEU A 23 3.56 -1.96 -7.14
CA LEU A 23 4.18 -0.70 -6.70
C LEU A 23 5.14 -0.16 -7.75
N SER A 24 5.94 -1.00 -8.40
CA SER A 24 6.81 -0.56 -9.51
C SER A 24 6.00 0.01 -10.68
N HIS A 25 4.87 -0.61 -11.01
CA HIS A 25 3.93 -0.06 -11.99
C HIS A 25 3.33 1.28 -11.53
N MET A 26 2.96 1.40 -10.26
CA MET A 26 2.41 2.64 -9.69
C MET A 26 3.44 3.77 -9.73
N GLU A 27 4.67 3.50 -9.31
CA GLU A 27 5.80 4.41 -9.37
C GLU A 27 6.02 4.94 -10.79
N THR A 28 6.02 4.06 -11.79
CA THR A 28 6.11 4.43 -13.21
C THR A 28 4.93 5.32 -13.63
N LEU A 29 3.71 4.98 -13.22
CA LEU A 29 2.49 5.71 -13.58
C LEU A 29 2.47 7.15 -13.04
N VAL A 30 3.07 7.38 -11.87
CA VAL A 30 3.09 8.68 -11.19
C VAL A 30 4.45 9.39 -11.28
N GLY A 31 5.40 8.85 -12.06
CA GLY A 31 6.72 9.46 -12.28
C GLY A 31 7.62 9.48 -11.04
N CYS A 32 7.43 8.54 -10.11
CA CYS A 32 8.25 8.38 -8.91
C CYS A 32 9.17 7.15 -9.03
N HIS A 33 10.26 7.12 -8.26
CA HIS A 33 11.17 5.98 -8.22
C HIS A 33 11.67 5.73 -6.80
N ALA A 34 11.83 4.45 -6.42
CA ALA A 34 12.37 4.05 -5.11
C ALA A 34 11.75 4.83 -3.94
N SER A 35 10.44 4.99 -3.97
CA SER A 35 9.68 5.90 -3.12
C SER A 35 8.82 5.19 -2.06
N TYR A 36 9.16 3.95 -1.74
CA TYR A 36 8.63 3.20 -0.60
C TYR A 36 9.70 2.36 0.09
N THR A 37 9.46 1.98 1.34
CA THR A 37 10.31 1.06 2.12
C THR A 37 9.48 -0.06 2.70
N LEU A 38 10.12 -1.21 2.90
CA LEU A 38 9.52 -2.41 3.48
C LEU A 38 10.30 -2.76 4.76
N SER A 39 9.59 -3.04 5.86
CA SER A 39 10.23 -3.52 7.08
C SER A 39 10.60 -5.00 6.97
N GLU A 40 11.40 -5.46 7.93
CA GLU A 40 11.57 -6.89 8.15
C GLU A 40 10.21 -7.56 8.48
N PRO A 41 9.98 -8.79 7.98
CA PRO A 41 8.77 -9.52 8.27
C PRO A 41 8.80 -10.14 9.68
N SER A 42 7.63 -10.19 10.32
CA SER A 42 7.41 -10.89 11.58
C SER A 42 6.30 -11.93 11.41
N SER A 43 6.55 -13.17 11.83
CA SER A 43 5.58 -14.28 11.69
C SER A 43 4.87 -14.57 13.00
N LYS A 44 3.54 -14.66 12.96
CA LYS A 44 2.70 -14.96 14.13
C LYS A 44 1.43 -15.71 13.71
N PHE A 45 1.17 -16.87 14.35
CA PHE A 45 -0.04 -17.68 14.14
C PHE A 45 -0.38 -17.99 12.67
N GLY A 46 0.61 -18.39 11.87
CA GLY A 46 0.42 -18.72 10.45
C GLY A 46 0.21 -17.51 9.53
N TRP A 47 0.40 -16.30 10.04
CA TRP A 47 0.45 -15.06 9.27
C TRP A 47 1.86 -14.48 9.32
N THR A 48 2.22 -13.76 8.27
CA THR A 48 3.40 -12.89 8.21
C THR A 48 2.93 -11.45 8.12
N PHE A 49 3.54 -10.58 8.92
CA PHE A 49 3.26 -9.17 9.01
C PHE A 49 4.50 -8.37 8.66
N PHE A 50 4.36 -7.31 7.88
CA PHE A 50 5.44 -6.37 7.59
C PHE A 50 4.86 -4.99 7.31
N LYS A 51 5.67 -3.94 7.46
CA LYS A 51 5.26 -2.56 7.19
C LYS A 51 5.68 -2.15 5.79
N LEU A 52 4.80 -1.42 5.12
CA LEU A 52 5.03 -0.72 3.88
C LEU A 52 4.87 0.78 4.15
N GLU A 53 5.98 1.50 4.09
CA GLU A 53 5.98 2.96 4.26
C GLU A 53 6.10 3.64 2.90
N PHE A 54 5.20 4.58 2.64
CA PHE A 54 5.21 5.43 1.46
C PHE A 54 5.96 6.72 1.79
N LYS A 55 6.95 7.06 0.95
CA LYS A 55 7.54 8.40 1.04
C LYS A 55 6.51 9.43 0.64
N SER A 56 6.58 10.61 1.27
CA SER A 56 5.62 11.70 1.04
C SER A 56 5.43 12.05 -0.45
N ASN A 57 6.48 12.00 -1.27
CA ASN A 57 6.37 12.29 -2.71
C ASN A 57 5.47 11.27 -3.45
N LEU A 58 5.65 9.97 -3.21
CA LEU A 58 4.83 8.93 -3.85
C LEU A 58 3.38 9.01 -3.38
N GLN A 59 3.16 9.26 -2.09
CA GLN A 59 1.80 9.45 -1.57
C GLN A 59 1.10 10.64 -2.25
N ILE A 60 1.76 11.80 -2.32
CA ILE A 60 1.19 12.99 -2.97
C ILE A 60 0.88 12.71 -4.44
N SER A 61 1.82 12.16 -5.20
CA SER A 61 1.61 11.90 -6.63
C SER A 61 0.51 10.85 -6.90
N ILE A 62 0.36 9.83 -6.04
CA ILE A 62 -0.77 8.91 -6.10
C ILE A 62 -2.08 9.65 -5.80
N SER A 63 -2.12 10.44 -4.72
CA SER A 63 -3.31 11.17 -4.30
C SER A 63 -3.80 12.16 -5.36
N GLU A 64 -2.88 12.85 -6.02
CA GLU A 64 -3.19 13.76 -7.13
C GLU A 64 -3.69 12.99 -8.36
N LYS A 65 -3.01 11.90 -8.74
CA LYS A 65 -3.36 11.09 -9.92
C LYS A 65 -4.73 10.42 -9.79
N PHE A 66 -5.11 10.03 -8.58
CA PHE A 66 -6.32 9.28 -8.28
C PHE A 66 -7.33 10.07 -7.45
N SER A 67 -7.24 11.40 -7.43
CA SER A 67 -8.11 12.29 -6.64
C SER A 67 -9.60 11.98 -6.82
N ASP A 68 -10.06 11.87 -8.08
CA ASP A 68 -11.43 11.50 -8.42
C ASP A 68 -11.87 10.13 -7.87
N THR A 69 -10.93 9.20 -7.72
CA THR A 69 -11.19 7.87 -7.15
C THR A 69 -11.22 7.95 -5.62
N LEU A 70 -10.28 8.68 -5.02
CA LEU A 70 -10.19 8.85 -3.58
C LEU A 70 -11.43 9.57 -3.02
N LEU A 71 -11.98 10.55 -3.74
CA LEU A 71 -13.22 11.24 -3.37
C LEU A 71 -14.42 10.28 -3.21
N LYS A 72 -14.42 9.12 -3.89
CA LYS A 72 -15.51 8.14 -3.81
C LYS A 72 -15.52 7.34 -2.50
N TYR A 73 -14.41 7.34 -1.76
CA TYR A 73 -14.32 6.61 -0.49
C TYR A 73 -15.09 7.30 0.65
N GLN A 74 -15.37 8.61 0.54
CA GLN A 74 -16.16 9.39 1.50
C GLN A 74 -15.70 9.23 2.96
N LEU A 75 -14.41 9.02 3.19
CA LEU A 75 -13.82 8.91 4.52
C LEU A 75 -13.29 10.28 4.98
N ASN A 76 -13.48 10.60 6.26
CA ASN A 76 -13.07 11.89 6.84
C ASN A 76 -11.56 12.00 7.10
N ASP A 77 -10.82 10.90 6.95
CA ASP A 77 -9.40 10.79 7.25
C ASP A 77 -8.64 10.40 5.98
N GLU A 78 -7.75 11.29 5.53
CA GLU A 78 -6.95 11.11 4.31
C GLU A 78 -6.04 9.87 4.39
N SER A 79 -5.50 9.56 5.57
CA SER A 79 -4.62 8.40 5.76
C SER A 79 -5.42 7.10 5.69
N GLN A 80 -6.62 7.07 6.27
CA GLN A 80 -7.52 5.92 6.13
C GLN A 80 -8.04 5.76 4.70
N THR A 81 -8.32 6.88 4.03
CA THR A 81 -8.71 6.89 2.61
C THR A 81 -7.62 6.29 1.74
N PHE A 82 -6.38 6.74 1.92
CA PHE A 82 -5.23 6.23 1.19
C PHE A 82 -4.96 4.75 1.49
N ALA A 83 -5.00 4.34 2.76
CA ALA A 83 -4.83 2.95 3.16
C ALA A 83 -5.86 2.03 2.52
N LYS A 84 -7.13 2.47 2.48
CA LYS A 84 -8.22 1.72 1.86
C LYS A 84 -8.06 1.63 0.34
N PHE A 85 -7.74 2.74 -0.32
CA PHE A 85 -7.42 2.75 -1.75
C PHE A 85 -6.28 1.77 -2.10
N MET A 86 -5.18 1.80 -1.33
CA MET A 86 -4.07 0.88 -1.57
C MET A 86 -4.47 -0.58 -1.32
N GLY A 87 -5.30 -0.86 -0.30
CA GLY A 87 -5.90 -2.17 -0.07
C GLY A 87 -6.67 -2.69 -1.27
N ASP A 88 -7.62 -1.91 -1.76
CA ASP A 88 -8.42 -2.26 -2.92
C ASP A 88 -7.57 -2.39 -4.18
N TYR A 89 -6.57 -1.52 -4.36
CA TYR A 89 -5.62 -1.61 -5.45
C TYR A 89 -4.88 -2.95 -5.43
N PHE A 90 -4.29 -3.36 -4.30
CA PHE A 90 -3.57 -4.63 -4.21
C PHE A 90 -4.50 -5.84 -4.38
N LEU A 91 -5.68 -5.81 -3.79
CA LEU A 91 -6.68 -6.88 -3.94
C LEU A 91 -7.13 -7.04 -5.40
N SER A 92 -7.42 -5.93 -6.10
CA SER A 92 -7.82 -5.93 -7.52
C SER A 92 -6.73 -6.47 -8.46
N ARG A 93 -5.49 -6.48 -7.98
CA ARG A 93 -4.30 -6.94 -8.70
C ARG A 93 -3.88 -8.36 -8.34
N GLY A 94 -4.66 -9.03 -7.48
CA GLY A 94 -4.47 -10.42 -7.09
C GLY A 94 -3.53 -10.63 -5.90
N CYS A 95 -3.13 -9.58 -5.17
CA CYS A 95 -2.35 -9.74 -3.95
C CYS A 95 -3.31 -10.06 -2.79
N ASN A 96 -3.16 -11.23 -2.16
CA ASN A 96 -4.10 -11.72 -1.15
C ASN A 96 -3.68 -11.28 0.26
N VAL A 97 -3.76 -9.97 0.50
CA VAL A 97 -3.24 -9.35 1.72
C VAL A 97 -4.32 -8.61 2.51
N LYS A 98 -4.12 -8.56 3.84
CA LYS A 98 -4.85 -7.66 4.74
C LYS A 98 -4.02 -6.41 4.96
N ILE A 99 -4.67 -5.25 4.98
CA ILE A 99 -4.00 -3.96 5.18
C ILE A 99 -4.64 -3.24 6.35
N ASN A 100 -3.80 -2.74 7.26
CA ASN A 100 -4.21 -1.84 8.32
C ASN A 100 -3.33 -0.58 8.29
N PRO A 101 -3.90 0.64 8.38
CA PRO A 101 -3.09 1.83 8.61
C PRO A 101 -2.38 1.72 9.97
N VAL A 102 -1.11 2.09 10.01
CA VAL A 102 -0.36 2.25 11.26
C VAL A 102 -0.41 3.73 11.61
N ASN A 103 -1.13 4.07 12.67
CA ASN A 103 -1.17 5.42 13.24
C ASN A 103 0.08 5.71 14.06
#